data_AF-A0ABD0PLF8-F1
#
_entry.id   AF-A0ABD0PLF8-F1
#
_cell.length_a   1.000
_cell.length_b   1.000
_cell.length_c   1.000
_cell.angle_alpha   90.00
_cell.angle_beta   90.00
_cell.angle_gamma   90.00
#
_symmetry.space_group_name_H-M   'P 1'
#
loop_
_entity.id
_entity.type
_entity.pdbx_description
1 polymer ?
#
loop_
_entity_poly.entity_id
_entity_poly.type
_entity_poly.pdbx_seq_one_letter_code
_entity_poly.pdbx_strand_id
1 'polypeptide(L)'
;TLTVEQIYQDRDEFARLVREVAAPDVGRMGIEILSFTIKDVYDKLDYLSSLGKTQTAAVQRDADIGVAEAERDAGIREAECKKEMMDVKFLADTKMADSKRELELQKASFNQEVNTK
;
A
#
# COMPACT_ATOMS: atom_id res chain seq x y z
N THR A 1 9.34 9.01 -36.11
CA THR A 1 8.00 9.53 -35.77
C THR A 1 7.81 9.40 -34.28
N LEU A 2 7.39 10.46 -33.59
CA LEU A 2 7.17 10.46 -32.13
C LEU A 2 5.74 9.99 -31.83
N THR A 3 5.54 9.34 -30.67
CA THR A 3 4.19 8.99 -30.20
C THR A 3 3.54 10.15 -29.45
N VAL A 4 2.22 10.11 -29.28
CA VAL A 4 1.46 11.19 -28.61
C VAL A 4 1.87 11.31 -27.14
N GLU A 5 2.24 10.21 -26.51
CA GLU A 5 2.74 10.14 -25.13
C GLU A 5 4.09 10.82 -24.98
N GLN A 6 5.01 10.58 -25.92
CA GLN A 6 6.34 11.19 -25.91
C GLN A 6 6.28 12.71 -26.07
N ILE A 7 5.38 13.22 -26.90
CA ILE A 7 5.15 14.66 -27.08
C ILE A 7 4.67 15.31 -25.76
N TYR A 8 3.91 14.57 -24.95
CA TYR A 8 3.40 15.09 -23.68
C TYR A 8 4.39 14.95 -22.53
N GLN A 9 5.18 13.87 -22.51
CA GLN A 9 6.21 13.64 -21.50
C GLN A 9 7.44 14.53 -21.69
N ASP A 10 7.86 14.76 -22.94
CA ASP A 10 9.03 15.58 -23.26
C ASP A 10 8.69 16.63 -24.33
N ARG A 11 8.12 17.74 -23.84
CA ARG A 11 7.77 18.89 -24.66
C ARG A 11 8.99 19.62 -25.20
N ASP A 12 10.10 19.58 -24.48
CA ASP A 12 11.32 20.29 -24.85
C ASP A 12 12.04 19.57 -25.99
N GLU A 13 12.07 18.24 -25.97
CA GLU A 13 12.61 17.44 -27.07
C GLU A 13 11.78 17.63 -28.35
N PHE A 14 10.45 17.61 -28.24
CA PHE A 14 9.58 17.88 -29.39
C PHE A 14 9.81 19.29 -29.96
N ALA A 15 9.89 20.30 -29.10
CA ALA A 15 10.19 21.69 -29.50
C ALA A 15 11.54 21.80 -30.23
N ARG A 16 12.56 21.09 -29.75
CA ARG A 16 13.89 21.05 -30.36
C ARG A 16 13.85 20.42 -31.76
N LEU A 17 13.18 19.26 -31.90
CA LEU A 17 13.03 18.56 -33.17
C LEU A 17 12.29 19.41 -34.22
N VAL A 18 11.21 20.08 -33.83
CA VAL A 18 10.45 20.97 -34.72
C VAL A 18 11.34 22.14 -35.19
N ARG A 19 12.13 22.71 -34.28
CA ARG A 19 13.07 23.79 -34.62
C ARG A 19 14.13 23.33 -35.61
N GLU A 20 14.72 22.15 -35.40
CA GLU A 20 15.77 21.59 -36.26
C GLU A 20 15.27 21.37 -37.69
N VAL A 21 14.03 20.92 -37.84
CA VAL A 21 13.40 20.72 -39.16
C VAL A 21 13.00 22.05 -39.82
N ALA A 22 12.48 23.01 -39.05
CA ALA A 22 11.95 24.27 -39.61
C ALA A 22 13.03 25.35 -39.86
N ALA A 23 14.14 25.34 -39.11
CA ALA A 23 15.23 26.31 -39.21
C ALA A 23 15.81 26.48 -40.64
N PRO A 24 16.09 25.43 -41.42
CA PRO A 24 16.62 25.60 -42.79
C PRO A 24 15.60 26.19 -43.77
N ASP A 25 14.30 26.03 -43.53
CA ASP A 25 13.25 26.53 -44.42
C ASP A 25 12.98 28.02 -44.20
N VAL A 26 12.84 28.42 -42.93
CA VAL A 26 12.68 29.85 -42.58
C VAL A 26 13.95 30.66 -42.84
N GLY A 27 15.13 30.05 -42.69
CA GLY A 27 16.41 30.67 -43.01
C GLY A 27 16.52 31.01 -44.50
N ARG A 28 15.99 30.17 -45.40
CA ARG A 28 15.91 30.46 -46.84
C ARG A 28 14.99 31.64 -47.17
N MET A 29 14.06 31.96 -46.29
CA MET A 29 13.19 33.15 -46.39
C MET A 29 13.79 34.39 -45.70
N GLY A 30 14.99 34.27 -45.09
CA GLY A 30 15.65 35.36 -44.35
C GLY A 30 15.11 35.58 -42.94
N ILE A 31 14.46 34.58 -42.33
CA ILE A 31 13.84 34.65 -41.01
C ILE A 31 14.59 33.72 -40.04
N GLU A 32 14.95 34.21 -38.85
CA GLU A 32 15.61 33.43 -37.79
C GLU A 32 14.64 33.13 -36.64
N ILE A 33 14.63 31.87 -36.16
CA ILE A 33 13.81 31.46 -35.01
C ILE A 33 14.60 31.70 -33.71
N LEU A 34 14.26 32.78 -32.99
CA LEU A 34 14.84 33.11 -31.67
C LEU A 34 14.38 32.17 -30.54
N SER A 35 13.08 31.86 -30.49
CA SER A 35 12.52 30.95 -29.50
C SER A 35 11.28 30.24 -30.05
N PHE A 36 11.08 28.99 -29.65
CA PHE A 36 9.90 28.20 -29.96
C PHE A 36 9.40 27.59 -28.65
N THR A 37 8.18 27.96 -28.25
CA THR A 37 7.52 27.46 -27.03
C THR A 37 6.17 26.89 -27.40
N ILE A 38 5.89 25.68 -26.93
CA ILE A 38 4.58 25.05 -27.10
C ILE A 38 3.61 25.69 -26.13
N LYS A 39 2.53 26.26 -26.65
CA LYS A 39 1.50 26.90 -25.83
C LYS A 39 0.52 25.86 -25.27
N ASP A 40 -0.23 25.21 -26.16
CA ASP A 40 -1.26 24.24 -25.78
C ASP A 40 -1.24 23.02 -26.72
N VAL A 41 -1.50 21.83 -26.16
CA VAL A 41 -1.65 20.57 -26.91
C VAL A 41 -3.04 20.05 -26.62
N TYR A 42 -3.88 19.98 -27.65
CA TYR A 42 -5.25 19.49 -27.55
C TYR A 42 -5.41 18.22 -28.37
N ASP A 43 -6.09 17.24 -27.79
CA ASP A 43 -6.55 16.06 -28.49
C ASP A 43 -8.07 16.15 -28.72
N LYS A 44 -8.52 15.73 -29.91
CA LYS A 44 -9.93 15.77 -30.31
C LYS A 44 -10.74 14.59 -29.77
N LEU A 45 -10.10 13.47 -29.43
CA LEU A 45 -10.76 12.20 -29.10
C LEU A 45 -10.69 11.82 -27.62
N ASP A 46 -10.29 12.74 -26.74
CA ASP A 46 -10.15 12.52 -25.29
C ASP A 46 -9.26 11.31 -24.93
N TYR A 47 -8.35 10.93 -25.84
CA TYR A 47 -7.45 9.78 -25.69
C TYR A 47 -6.53 9.97 -24.49
N LEU A 48 -5.93 11.15 -24.35
CA LEU A 48 -5.04 11.49 -23.24
C LEU A 48 -5.75 11.49 -21.89
N SER A 49 -6.98 12.00 -21.84
CA SER A 49 -7.83 11.96 -20.65
C SER A 49 -8.19 10.52 -20.26
N SER A 50 -8.49 9.68 -21.25
CA SER A 50 -8.80 8.25 -21.04
C SER A 50 -7.58 7.47 -20.55
N LEU A 51 -6.38 7.77 -21.06
CA LEU A 51 -5.12 7.22 -20.58
C LEU A 51 -4.88 7.61 -19.12
N GLY A 52 -5.07 8.89 -18.78
CA GLY A 52 -4.95 9.40 -17.41
C GLY A 52 -5.92 8.70 -16.44
N LYS A 53 -7.19 8.53 -16.84
CA LYS A 53 -8.20 7.81 -16.03
C LYS A 53 -7.79 6.37 -15.75
N THR A 54 -7.25 5.67 -16.75
CA THR A 54 -6.80 4.27 -16.62
C THR A 54 -5.63 4.17 -15.65
N GLN A 55 -4.64 5.06 -15.77
CA GLN A 55 -3.49 5.09 -14.87
C GLN A 55 -3.89 5.43 -13.43
N THR A 56 -4.77 6.42 -13.23
CA THR A 56 -5.28 6.77 -11.90
C THR A 56 -6.06 5.61 -11.27
N ALA A 57 -6.88 4.92 -12.06
CA ALA A 57 -7.63 3.75 -11.58
C ALA A 57 -6.70 2.58 -11.21
N ALA A 58 -5.60 2.37 -11.94
CA ALA A 58 -4.60 1.37 -11.60
C ALA A 58 -3.91 1.70 -10.27
N VAL A 59 -3.44 2.94 -10.10
CA VAL A 59 -2.81 3.39 -8.85
C VAL A 59 -3.77 3.27 -7.67
N GLN A 60 -5.03 3.65 -7.83
CA GLN A 60 -6.04 3.51 -6.78
C GLN A 60 -6.26 2.04 -6.41
N ARG A 61 -6.38 1.15 -7.40
CA ARG A 61 -6.53 -0.29 -7.16
C ARG A 61 -5.35 -0.85 -6.39
N ASP A 62 -4.13 -0.51 -6.78
CA ASP A 62 -2.92 -1.00 -6.13
C ASP A 62 -2.83 -0.50 -4.69
N ALA A 63 -3.24 0.76 -4.44
CA ALA A 63 -3.36 1.30 -3.09
C ALA A 63 -4.40 0.54 -2.25
N ASP A 64 -5.59 0.26 -2.81
CA ASP A 64 -6.65 -0.48 -2.13
C ASP A 64 -6.22 -1.91 -1.79
N ILE A 65 -5.50 -2.57 -2.71
CA ILE A 65 -4.90 -3.90 -2.47
C ILE A 65 -3.89 -3.83 -1.33
N GLY A 66 -3.00 -2.83 -1.34
CA GLY A 66 -2.00 -2.65 -0.28
C GLY A 66 -2.62 -2.42 1.10
N VAL A 67 -3.72 -1.65 1.17
CA VAL A 67 -4.47 -1.45 2.42
C VAL A 67 -5.10 -2.77 2.90
N ALA A 68 -5.76 -3.51 2.00
CA ALA A 68 -6.39 -4.79 2.35
C ALA A 68 -5.37 -5.84 2.83
N GLU A 69 -4.20 -5.90 2.21
CA GLU A 69 -3.11 -6.79 2.66
C GLU A 69 -2.58 -6.39 4.03
N ALA A 70 -2.39 -5.09 4.27
CA ALA A 70 -1.95 -4.59 5.56
C ALA A 70 -2.97 -4.87 6.68
N GLU A 71 -4.26 -4.70 6.42
CA GLU A 71 -5.34 -5.03 7.37
C GLU A 71 -5.40 -6.53 7.66
N ARG A 72 -5.27 -7.37 6.63
CA ARG A 72 -5.23 -8.83 6.80
C ARG A 72 -4.06 -9.23 7.69
N ASP A 73 -2.87 -8.73 7.41
CA ASP A 73 -1.65 -9.12 8.12
C ASP A 73 -1.67 -8.59 9.57
N ALA A 74 -2.24 -7.40 9.80
CA ALA A 74 -2.49 -6.88 11.14
C ALA A 74 -3.48 -7.77 11.91
N GLY A 75 -4.58 -8.18 11.28
CA GLY A 75 -5.59 -9.05 11.89
C GLY A 75 -5.06 -10.44 12.25
N ILE A 76 -4.22 -11.04 11.39
CA ILE A 76 -3.55 -12.32 11.68
C ILE A 76 -2.66 -12.19 12.91
N ARG A 77 -1.80 -11.15 12.95
CA ARG A 77 -0.89 -10.93 14.08
C ARG A 77 -1.65 -10.64 15.37
N GLU A 78 -2.75 -9.91 15.31
CA GLU A 78 -3.61 -9.69 16.48
C GLU A 78 -4.23 -11.00 16.98
N ALA A 79 -4.71 -11.86 16.06
CA ALA A 79 -5.28 -13.16 16.41
C ALA A 79 -4.25 -14.11 17.04
N GLU A 80 -3.01 -14.11 16.51
CA GLU A 80 -1.89 -14.86 17.08
C GLU A 80 -1.56 -14.39 18.49
N CYS A 81 -1.39 -13.08 18.70
CA CYS A 81 -1.15 -12.51 20.03
C CYS A 81 -2.29 -12.83 21.01
N LYS A 82 -3.55 -12.78 20.57
CA LYS A 82 -4.71 -13.15 21.40
C LYS A 82 -4.69 -14.62 21.77
N LYS A 83 -4.34 -15.50 20.83
CA LYS A 83 -4.22 -16.94 21.09
C LYS A 83 -3.13 -17.21 22.13
N GLU A 84 -1.94 -16.65 21.96
CA GLU A 84 -0.84 -16.80 22.92
C GLU A 84 -1.23 -16.28 24.31
N MET A 85 -1.89 -15.13 24.37
CA MET A 85 -2.42 -14.58 25.62
C MET A 85 -3.41 -15.53 26.31
N MET A 86 -4.35 -16.11 25.55
CA MET A 86 -5.31 -17.06 26.10
C MET A 86 -4.65 -18.35 26.56
N ASP A 87 -3.68 -18.87 25.81
CA ASP A 87 -2.95 -20.09 26.17
C ASP A 87 -2.21 -19.91 27.50
N VAL A 88 -1.53 -18.77 27.69
CA VAL A 88 -0.87 -18.42 28.96
C VAL A 88 -1.89 -18.29 30.09
N LYS A 89 -3.03 -17.64 29.83
CA LYS A 89 -4.11 -17.49 30.82
C LYS A 89 -4.68 -18.84 31.25
N PHE A 90 -4.97 -19.73 30.31
CA PHE A 90 -5.48 -21.06 30.63
C PHE A 90 -4.46 -21.88 31.42
N LEU A 91 -3.18 -21.84 31.06
CA LEU A 91 -2.11 -22.51 31.82
C LEU A 91 -2.02 -21.97 33.26
N ALA A 92 -2.15 -20.66 33.46
CA ALA A 92 -2.18 -20.06 34.78
C ALA A 92 -3.42 -20.50 35.57
N ASP A 93 -4.61 -20.47 34.96
CA ASP A 93 -5.87 -20.87 35.57
C ASP A 93 -5.86 -22.35 35.97
N THR A 94 -5.32 -23.23 35.13
CA THR A 94 -5.14 -24.66 35.44
C THR A 94 -4.22 -24.84 36.66
N LYS A 95 -3.07 -24.17 36.70
CA LYS A 95 -2.16 -24.24 37.86
C LYS A 95 -2.81 -23.73 39.14
N MET A 96 -3.62 -22.68 39.07
CA MET A 96 -4.37 -22.18 40.22
C MET A 96 -5.42 -23.17 40.69
N ALA A 97 -6.15 -23.80 39.77
CA ALA A 97 -7.14 -24.82 40.09
C ALA A 97 -6.52 -26.06 40.73
N ASP A 98 -5.39 -26.54 40.20
CA ASP A 98 -4.64 -27.67 40.76
C ASP A 98 -4.11 -27.35 42.16
N SER A 99 -3.53 -26.16 42.35
CA SER A 99 -3.04 -25.71 43.67
C SER A 99 -4.20 -25.60 44.69
N LYS A 100 -5.36 -25.12 44.26
CA LYS A 100 -6.56 -25.04 45.11
C LYS A 100 -7.06 -26.43 45.49
N ARG A 101 -7.07 -27.38 44.55
CA ARG A 101 -7.46 -28.78 44.81
C ARG A 101 -6.52 -29.45 45.80
N GLU A 102 -5.21 -29.28 45.63
CA GLU A 102 -4.18 -29.81 46.52
C GLU A 102 -4.38 -29.28 47.96
N LEU A 103 -4.62 -27.98 48.10
CA LEU A 103 -4.82 -27.32 49.38
C LEU A 103 -6.08 -27.82 50.10
N GLU A 104 -7.19 -28.03 49.37
CA GLU A 104 -8.42 -28.58 49.94
C GLU A 104 -8.26 -30.06 50.34
N LEU A 105 -7.50 -30.87 49.58
CA LEU A 105 -7.17 -32.24 49.96
C LEU A 105 -6.33 -32.29 51.24
N GLN A 106 -5.32 -31.43 51.37
CA GLN A 106 -4.50 -31.34 52.58
C GLN A 106 -5.32 -30.93 53.80
N LYS A 107 -6.22 -29.94 53.66
CA LYS A 107 -7.14 -29.56 54.74
C LYS A 107 -8.06 -30.72 55.15
N ALA A 108 -8.62 -31.45 54.18
CA ALA A 108 -9.48 -32.58 54.46
C ALA A 108 -8.74 -33.70 55.20
N SER A 109 -7.50 -34.01 54.80
CA SER A 109 -6.63 -34.98 55.48
C SER A 109 -6.33 -34.53 56.92
N PHE A 110 -5.96 -33.28 57.11
CA PHE A 110 -5.66 -32.74 58.45
C PHE A 110 -6.88 -32.80 59.38
N ASN A 111 -8.07 -32.45 58.87
CA ASN A 111 -9.31 -32.54 59.64
C ASN A 111 -9.68 -33.99 60.03
N GLN A 112 -9.37 -34.98 59.19
CA GLN A 112 -9.55 -36.39 59.54
C GLN A 112 -8.62 -36.85 60.68
N GLU A 113 -7.36 -36.43 60.66
CA GLU A 113 -6.40 -36.75 61.73
C GLU A 113 -6.78 -36.08 63.07
N VAL A 114 -7.29 -34.86 63.04
CA VAL A 114 -7.73 -34.15 64.25
C VAL A 114 -8.97 -34.80 64.87
N ASN A 115 -9.94 -35.26 64.07
CA ASN A 115 -11.18 -35.89 64.57
C ASN A 115 -11.02 -37.34 65.02
N THR A 116 -9.90 -38.00 64.72
CA THR A 116 -9.64 -39.40 65.13
C THR A 116 -8.85 -39.52 66.44
N LYS A 117 -8.43 -38.40 67.04
CA LYS A 117 -7.87 -38.31 68.41
C LYS A 117 -8.92 -37.85 69.41
#